data_AF-A0A3B0PQQ9-F1
#
_entry.id   AF-A0A3B0PQQ9-F1
#
_cell.length_a   1.000
_cell.length_b   1.000
_cell.length_c   1.000
_cell.angle_alpha   90.00
_cell.angle_beta   90.00
_cell.angle_gamma   90.00
#
_symmetry.space_group_name_H-M   'P 1'
#
loop_
_entity.id
_entity.type
_entity.pdbx_description
1 polymer ?
#
loop_
_entity_poly.entity_id
_entity_poly.type
_entity_poly.pdbx_seq_one_letter_code
_entity_poly.pdbx_strand_id
1 'polypeptide(L)' 'MQKDLGKPIILLKVDGGASKSNYLMQFQASIADIKVERPSNIETTGLGASYLAGLAVGFW' A
#
# COMPACT_ATOMS: atom_id res chain seq x y z
N MET A 1 -2.52 15.54 3.39
CA MET A 1 -3.05 14.59 2.37
C MET A 1 -4.51 14.85 2.01
N GLN A 2 -5.52 14.51 2.83
CA GLN A 2 -6.94 14.80 2.46
C GLN A 2 -7.19 16.29 2.23
N LYS A 3 -6.62 17.15 3.09
CA LYS A 3 -6.72 18.60 2.98
C LYS A 3 -6.16 19.13 1.64
N ASP A 4 -5.03 18.58 1.20
CA ASP A 4 -4.37 18.97 -0.05
C ASP A 4 -5.11 18.41 -1.28
N LEU A 5 -5.70 17.22 -1.14
CA LEU A 5 -6.50 16.57 -2.18
C LEU A 5 -7.89 17.22 -2.33
N GLY A 6 -8.38 17.91 -1.29
CA GLY A 6 -9.75 18.43 -1.22
C GLY A 6 -10.82 17.35 -1.23
N LYS A 7 -10.46 16.09 -0.96
CA LYS A 7 -11.35 14.92 -1.02
C LYS A 7 -11.04 13.92 0.10
N PRO A 8 -12.03 13.14 0.55
CA PRO A 8 -11.80 12.12 1.56
C PRO A 8 -10.97 10.95 1.00
N ILE A 9 -10.09 10.39 1.83
CA ILE A 9 -9.43 9.11 1.54
C ILE A 9 -10.33 8.02 2.11
N ILE A 10 -10.78 7.10 1.25
CA ILE A 10 -11.70 6.01 1.63
C ILE A 10 -10.98 4.67 1.81
N LEU A 11 -9.73 4.57 1.37
CA LEU A 11 -8.93 3.36 1.38
C LEU A 11 -7.45 3.69 1.54
N LEU A 12 -6.78 2.98 2.44
CA LEU A 12 -5.34 3.00 2.61
C LEU A 12 -4.75 1.66 2.17
N LYS A 13 -3.97 1.66 1.09
CA LYS A 13 -3.17 0.51 0.68
C LYS A 13 -1.82 0.57 1.41
N VAL A 14 -1.40 -0.55 1.98
CA VAL A 14 -0.19 -0.64 2.82
C VAL A 14 0.72 -1.76 2.32
N ASP A 15 2.02 -1.60 2.54
CA ASP A 15 3.03 -2.60 2.19
C ASP A 15 4.24 -2.52 3.15
N GLY A 16 5.28 -3.30 2.86
CA GLY A 16 6.51 -3.33 3.63
C GLY A 16 6.42 -4.14 4.93
N GLY A 17 7.57 -4.35 5.58
CA GLY A 17 7.70 -5.28 6.70
C GLY A 17 6.76 -5.01 7.88
N ALA A 18 6.56 -3.74 8.25
CA ALA A 18 5.66 -3.38 9.36
C ALA A 18 4.19 -3.74 9.07
N SER A 19 3.78 -3.75 7.79
CA SER A 19 2.43 -4.12 7.42
C SER A 19 2.08 -5.55 7.82
N LYS A 20 3.06 -6.45 8.06
CA LYS A 20 2.83 -7.83 8.54
C LYS A 20 2.06 -7.90 9.87
N SER A 21 2.17 -6.88 10.71
CA SER A 21 1.49 -6.87 12.01
C SER A 21 0.00 -6.58 11.86
N ASN A 22 -0.84 -7.59 12.09
CA ASN A 22 -2.30 -7.43 12.06
C ASN A 22 -2.79 -6.43 13.12
N TYR A 23 -2.15 -6.41 14.29
CA TYR A 23 -2.45 -5.42 15.33
C TYR A 23 -2.20 -4.00 14.82
N LEU A 24 -1.05 -3.76 14.19
CA LEU A 24 -0.72 -2.43 13.68
C LEU A 24 -1.69 -2.00 12.57
N MET A 25 -2.08 -2.92 11.68
CA MET A 25 -3.03 -2.61 10.61
C MET A 25 -4.43 -2.32 11.14
N GLN A 26 -4.89 -3.06 12.15
CA GLN A 26 -6.16 -2.78 12.80
C GLN A 26 -6.11 -1.47 13.59
N PHE A 27 -5.03 -1.21 14.33
CA PHE A 27 -4.82 0.04 15.04
C PHE A 27 -4.85 1.24 14.07
N GLN A 28 -4.16 1.13 12.93
CA GLN A 28 -4.14 2.14 11.88
C GLN A 28 -5.52 2.37 11.27
N ALA A 29 -6.28 1.30 11.00
CA ALA A 29 -7.66 1.40 10.50
C ALA A 29 -8.57 2.11 11.52
N SER A 30 -8.44 1.75 12.80
CA SER A 30 -9.26 2.31 13.88
C SER A 30 -8.97 3.78 14.15
N ILE A 31 -7.71 4.21 14.18
CA ILE A 31 -7.37 5.62 14.48
C ILE A 31 -7.68 6.55 13.31
N ALA A 32 -7.57 6.05 12.08
CA ALA A 32 -7.84 6.83 10.87
C ALA A 32 -9.29 6.75 10.41
N ASP A 33 -10.08 5.81 10.97
CA ASP A 33 -11.44 5.46 10.51
C ASP A 33 -11.51 5.20 9.00
N ILE A 34 -10.52 4.46 8.48
CA ILE A 34 -10.35 4.18 7.05
C ILE A 34 -10.05 2.69 6.86
N LYS A 35 -10.59 2.12 5.76
CA LYS A 35 -10.28 0.74 5.36
C LYS A 35 -8.79 0.60 5.02
N VAL A 36 -8.13 -0.40 5.59
CA VAL A 36 -6.74 -0.76 5.26
C VAL A 36 -6.73 -2.04 4.42
N GLU A 37 -6.03 -2.00 3.27
CA GLU A 37 -5.82 -3.17 2.41
C GLU A 37 -4.33 -3.49 2.31
N ARG A 38 -3.97 -4.73 2.70
CA ARG A 38 -2.62 -5.26 2.60
C ARG A 38 -2.58 -6.36 1.53
N PRO A 39 -1.69 -6.28 0.53
CA PRO A 39 -1.52 -7.34 -0.46
C PRO A 39 -0.92 -8.61 0.17
N SER A 40 -1.08 -9.74 -0.51
CA SER A 40 -0.43 -11.00 -0.10
C SER A 40 1.10 -10.92 -0.19
N ASN A 41 1.62 -10.27 -1.25
CA ASN A 41 3.03 -9.91 -1.38
C ASN A 41 3.23 -8.44 -0.98
N ILE A 42 3.96 -8.23 0.12
CA ILE A 42 4.20 -6.90 0.70
C ILE A 42 5.52 -6.25 0.25
N GLU A 43 6.33 -6.96 -0.53
CA GLU A 43 7.59 -6.41 -1.09
C GLU A 43 7.30 -5.64 -2.39
N THR A 44 6.33 -4.71 -2.32
CA THR A 44 5.85 -3.93 -3.46
C THR A 44 6.93 -3.03 -4.05
N THR A 45 7.87 -2.55 -3.24
CA THR A 45 9.03 -1.77 -3.67
C THR A 45 9.88 -2.55 -4.69
N GLY A 46 10.27 -3.78 -4.34
CA GLY A 46 11.03 -4.65 -5.24
C GLY A 46 10.23 -5.02 -6.48
N LEU A 47 8.96 -5.35 -6.29
CA LEU A 47 8.04 -5.69 -7.38
C LEU A 47 7.90 -4.54 -8.39
N GLY A 48 7.79 -3.29 -7.92
CA GLY A 48 7.72 -2.11 -8.77
C GLY A 48 8.97 -1.94 -9.63
N ALA A 49 10.16 -2.09 -9.05
CA ALA A 49 11.42 -2.04 -9.81
C ALA A 49 11.50 -3.17 -10.85
N SER A 50 11.09 -4.39 -10.48
CA SER A 50 11.01 -5.51 -11.42
C SER A 50 10.06 -5.21 -12.57
N TYR A 51 8.85 -4.70 -12.30
CA TYR A 51 7.87 -4.31 -13.31
C TYR A 51 8.41 -3.26 -14.28
N LEU A 52 9.05 -2.22 -13.77
CA LEU A 52 9.68 -1.20 -14.63
C LEU A 52 10.74 -1.82 -15.56
N ALA A 53 11.60 -2.69 -15.03
CA ALA A 53 12.64 -3.33 -15.82
C ALA A 53 12.06 -4.25 -16.90
N GLY A 54 11.04 -5.05 -16.58
CA GLY A 54 10.45 -5.96 -17.58
C GLY A 54 9.60 -5.25 -18.63
N LEU A 55 8.91 -4.16 -18.28
CA LEU A 55 8.22 -3.32 -19.28
C LEU A 55 9.22 -2.74 -20.29
N ALA A 56 10.43 -2.34 -19.84
CA ALA A 56 11.46 -1.80 -20.71
C ALA A 56 12.01 -2.81 -21.74
N VAL A 57 11.88 -4.12 -21.48
CA VAL A 57 12.38 -5.19 -22.36
C VAL A 57 11.27 -6.05 -22.96
N GLY A 58 10.00 -5.65 -22.81
CA GLY A 58 8.84 -6.38 -23.34
C GLY A 58 8.64 -7.75 -22.70
N PHE A 59 9.08 -7.92 -21.44
CA PHE A 59 8.82 -9.13 -20.67
C PHE A 59 7.34 -9.24 -20.26
N TRP A 60 6.66 -8.08 -20.16
CA TRP A 60 5.22 -7.93 -19.95
C TRP A 60 4.59 -7.08 -21.06
#